data_AF-C7IY92-F1
#
_entry.id   AF-C7IY92-F1
#
_cell.length_a   1.000
_cell.length_b   1.000
_cell.length_c   1.000
_cell.angle_alpha   90.00
_cell.angle_beta   90.00
_cell.angle_gamma   90.00
#
_symmetry.space_group_name_H-M   'P 1'
#
loop_
_entity.id
_entity.type
_entity.pdbx_description
1 polymer ?
#
loop_
_entity_poly.entity_id
_entity_poly.type
_entity_poly.pdbx_seq_one_letter_code
_entity_poly.pdbx_strand_id
1 'polypeptide(L)'
;MVDVISSNGWLTLALNAMELSQMVTQGIWDRDSVLLQLPHFTKELARRCQENEGRPIESIFDLAEMSIDEMRDLLQLSNPQLQDIIEFFKRFPNVDMAYEVTLERDMTNLPSEVGPVHAPRYPKPKEEGWWLKRARVKLEFTAASEAGRKEYMIYLMSDYYLGRDQEYEFTVDVMDAGGD
;
A
#
# COMPACT_ATOMS: atom_id res chain seq x y z
N MET A 1 19.43 5.06 -3.81
CA MET A 1 19.93 3.92 -2.99
C MET A 1 19.00 2.73 -3.15
N VAL A 2 17.70 2.91 -2.86
CA VAL A 2 16.65 1.88 -3.09
C VAL A 2 16.72 1.29 -4.51
N ASP A 3 16.80 2.12 -5.55
CA ASP A 3 16.87 1.64 -6.95
C ASP A 3 18.06 0.73 -7.25
N VAL A 4 19.22 1.01 -6.63
CA VAL A 4 20.43 0.20 -6.82
C VAL A 4 20.24 -1.15 -6.15
N ILE A 5 19.69 -1.16 -4.95
CA ILE A 5 19.48 -2.38 -4.16
C ILE A 5 18.41 -3.27 -4.80
N SER A 6 17.31 -2.69 -5.28
CA SER A 6 16.23 -3.42 -5.95
C SER A 6 16.70 -4.04 -7.27
N SER A 7 17.50 -3.30 -8.04
CA SER A 7 18.10 -3.80 -9.29
C SER A 7 19.05 -5.00 -9.09
N ASN A 8 19.60 -5.17 -7.88
CA ASN A 8 20.42 -6.32 -7.51
C ASN A 8 19.61 -7.48 -6.88
N GLY A 9 18.29 -7.34 -6.75
CA GLY A 9 17.43 -8.36 -6.17
C GLY A 9 17.58 -8.56 -4.65
N TRP A 10 18.16 -7.59 -3.93
CA TRP A 10 18.37 -7.69 -2.48
C TRP A 10 17.15 -7.21 -1.70
N LEU A 11 16.10 -8.04 -1.67
CA LEU A 11 14.80 -7.69 -1.09
C LEU A 11 14.92 -7.09 0.33
N THR A 12 15.49 -7.82 1.28
CA THR A 12 15.59 -7.36 2.68
C THR A 12 16.30 -6.02 2.80
N LEU A 13 17.36 -5.80 2.02
CA LEU A 13 18.08 -4.54 2.07
C LEU A 13 17.27 -3.39 1.44
N ALA A 14 16.45 -3.69 0.41
CA ALA A 14 15.56 -2.71 -0.20
C ALA A 14 14.45 -2.30 0.78
N LEU A 15 13.83 -3.26 1.47
CA LEU A 15 12.80 -3.01 2.49
C LEU A 15 13.38 -2.14 3.63
N ASN A 16 14.54 -2.52 4.18
CA ASN A 16 15.20 -1.73 5.22
C ASN A 16 15.56 -0.31 4.77
N ALA A 17 15.94 -0.12 3.49
CA ALA A 17 16.23 1.19 2.94
C ALA A 17 14.96 2.05 2.79
N MET A 18 13.82 1.44 2.49
CA MET A 18 12.52 2.12 2.45
C MET A 18 12.04 2.52 3.85
N GLU A 19 12.10 1.62 4.83
CA GLU A 19 11.78 1.92 6.23
C GLU A 19 12.67 3.05 6.79
N LEU A 20 13.96 3.05 6.45
CA LEU A 20 14.87 4.13 6.82
C LEU A 20 14.43 5.48 6.23
N SER A 21 13.91 5.50 5.01
CA SER A 21 13.37 6.73 4.40
C SER A 21 12.19 7.27 5.20
N GLN A 22 11.29 6.39 5.64
CA GLN A 22 10.14 6.76 6.48
C GLN A 22 10.61 7.32 7.82
N MET A 23 11.54 6.64 8.49
CA MET A 23 12.12 7.07 9.78
C MET A 23 12.77 8.45 9.68
N VAL A 24 13.55 8.70 8.63
CA VAL A 24 14.19 10.01 8.40
C VAL A 24 13.14 11.09 8.11
N THR A 25 12.11 10.77 7.32
CA THR A 25 11.05 11.71 6.95
C THR A 25 10.21 12.13 8.16
N GLN A 26 9.88 11.19 9.04
CA GLN A 26 9.06 11.44 10.23
C GLN A 26 9.88 11.85 11.46
N GLY A 27 11.20 11.65 11.44
CA GLY A 27 12.07 11.94 12.58
C GLY A 27 11.87 11.01 13.77
N ILE A 28 11.46 9.77 13.53
CA ILE A 28 11.22 8.75 14.55
C ILE A 28 11.88 7.42 14.17
N TRP A 29 12.15 6.58 15.17
CA TRP A 29 12.67 5.23 14.92
C TRP A 29 11.54 4.20 14.80
N ASP A 30 11.83 3.06 14.19
CA ASP A 30 10.99 1.86 14.09
C ASP A 30 10.43 1.36 15.44
N ARG A 31 11.22 1.53 16.50
CA ARG A 31 10.86 1.18 17.89
C ARG A 31 10.03 2.24 18.63
N ASP A 32 9.92 3.45 18.07
CA ASP A 32 9.10 4.49 18.67
C ASP A 32 7.61 4.29 18.30
N SER A 33 6.70 4.88 19.06
CA SER A 33 5.27 4.81 18.71
C SER A 33 5.01 5.55 17.40
N VAL A 34 4.27 4.90 16.49
CA VAL A 34 3.81 5.50 15.23
C VAL A 34 2.94 6.74 15.44
N LEU A 35 2.35 6.90 16.64
CA LEU A 35 1.56 8.08 17.01
C LEU A 35 2.42 9.34 17.12
N LEU A 36 3.74 9.23 17.26
CA LEU A 36 4.64 10.38 17.26
C LEU A 36 4.74 11.08 15.90
N GLN A 37 4.19 10.48 14.84
CA GLN A 37 4.03 11.14 13.53
C GLN A 37 2.94 12.24 13.56
N LEU A 38 2.06 12.22 14.57
CA LEU A 38 0.96 13.17 14.69
C LEU A 38 1.43 14.51 15.24
N PRO A 39 0.83 15.63 14.80
CA PRO A 39 1.16 16.93 15.35
C PRO A 39 0.82 16.98 16.85
N HIS A 40 1.66 17.67 17.62
CA HIS A 40 1.52 17.86 19.08
C HIS A 40 1.69 16.60 19.93
N PHE A 41 1.99 15.44 19.33
CA PHE A 41 2.23 14.22 20.09
C PHE A 41 3.59 14.23 20.80
N THR A 42 3.57 13.81 22.05
CA THR A 42 4.77 13.58 22.87
C THR A 42 4.84 12.11 23.26
N LYS A 43 6.00 11.65 23.72
CA LYS A 43 6.16 10.26 24.21
C LYS A 43 5.18 9.93 25.34
N GLU A 44 4.86 10.90 26.18
CA GLU A 44 3.88 10.72 27.27
C GLU A 44 2.45 10.59 26.73
N LEU A 45 2.09 11.38 25.71
CA LEU A 45 0.79 11.27 25.06
C LEU A 45 0.62 9.93 24.34
N ALA A 46 1.66 9.48 23.63
CA ALA A 46 1.68 8.17 22.99
C ALA A 46 1.52 7.03 24.02
N ARG A 47 2.24 7.10 25.15
CA ARG A 47 2.11 6.14 26.25
C ARG A 47 0.68 6.11 26.81
N ARG A 48 0.08 7.28 27.04
CA ARG A 48 -1.32 7.39 27.49
C ARG A 48 -2.30 6.74 26.50
N CYS A 49 -2.09 6.93 25.20
CA CYS A 49 -2.89 6.27 24.17
C CYS A 49 -2.76 4.74 24.23
N GLN A 50 -1.54 4.22 24.42
CA GLN A 50 -1.30 2.78 24.54
C GLN A 50 -1.89 2.18 25.81
N GLU A 51 -1.88 2.92 26.92
CA GLU A 51 -2.42 2.50 28.22
C GLU A 51 -3.93 2.79 28.38
N ASN A 52 -4.62 3.19 27.31
CA ASN A 52 -6.04 3.54 27.37
C ASN A 52 -6.90 2.34 27.82
N GLU A 53 -7.69 2.52 28.89
CA GLU A 53 -8.40 1.43 29.58
C GLU A 53 -9.44 0.71 28.70
N GLY A 54 -10.05 1.43 27.75
CA GLY A 54 -11.08 0.86 26.88
C GLY A 54 -10.50 0.01 25.75
N ARG A 55 -9.56 0.58 24.99
CA ARG A 55 -8.77 -0.13 23.98
C ARG A 55 -7.39 0.52 23.86
N PRO A 56 -6.29 -0.27 23.85
CA PRO A 56 -4.98 0.25 23.49
C PRO A 56 -5.01 0.89 22.11
N ILE A 57 -4.37 2.04 21.97
CA ILE A 57 -4.25 2.76 20.70
C ILE A 57 -2.82 2.63 20.22
N GLU A 58 -2.62 1.75 19.25
CA GLU A 58 -1.30 1.37 18.75
C GLU A 58 -1.03 1.94 17.36
N SER A 59 -2.07 2.29 16.61
CA SER A 59 -1.98 2.87 15.28
C SER A 59 -2.71 4.21 15.14
N ILE A 60 -2.37 4.95 14.08
CA ILE A 60 -3.06 6.20 13.72
C ILE A 60 -4.53 5.93 13.39
N PHE A 61 -4.87 4.75 12.88
CA PHE A 61 -6.26 4.38 12.59
C PHE A 61 -7.08 4.17 13.86
N ASP A 62 -6.51 3.50 14.86
CA ASP A 62 -7.18 3.30 16.15
C ASP A 62 -7.56 4.64 16.78
N LEU A 63 -6.71 5.66 16.63
CA LEU A 63 -7.01 7.01 17.08
C LEU A 63 -8.06 7.70 16.20
N ALA A 64 -7.97 7.54 14.87
CA ALA A 64 -8.89 8.18 13.92
C ALA A 64 -10.33 7.64 13.98
N GLU A 65 -10.50 6.40 14.44
CA GLU A 65 -11.82 5.78 14.66
C GLU A 65 -12.53 6.29 15.93
N MET A 66 -11.81 6.94 16.85
CA MET A 66 -12.41 7.48 18.07
C MET A 66 -13.34 8.65 17.76
N SER A 67 -14.35 8.82 18.60
CA SER A 67 -15.11 10.07 18.57
C SER A 67 -14.25 11.25 19.01
N ILE A 68 -14.58 12.45 18.52
CA ILE A 68 -13.86 13.68 18.87
C ILE A 68 -13.95 13.97 20.38
N ASP A 69 -15.04 13.58 21.04
CA ASP A 69 -15.22 13.74 22.48
C ASP A 69 -14.24 12.85 23.27
N GLU A 70 -14.18 11.55 22.95
CA GLU A 70 -13.23 10.62 23.58
C GLU A 70 -11.77 11.03 23.32
N MET A 71 -11.46 11.47 22.09
CA MET A 71 -10.13 11.95 21.74
C MET A 71 -9.75 13.21 22.52
N ARG A 72 -10.69 14.15 22.72
CA ARG A 72 -10.45 15.35 23.52
C ARG A 72 -10.14 14.99 24.97
N ASP A 73 -10.92 14.09 25.54
CA ASP A 73 -10.78 13.68 26.94
C ASP A 73 -9.48 12.90 27.16
N LEU A 74 -9.11 12.02 26.23
CA LEU A 74 -7.86 11.25 26.27
C LEU A 74 -6.63 12.15 26.08
N LEU A 75 -6.64 12.96 25.02
CA LEU A 75 -5.45 13.72 24.61
C LEU A 75 -5.25 14.99 25.45
N GLN A 76 -6.32 15.56 25.98
CA GLN A 76 -6.31 16.81 26.75
C GLN A 76 -5.63 17.98 26.00
N LEU A 77 -5.73 17.97 24.67
CA LEU A 77 -5.19 19.01 23.79
C LEU A 77 -6.20 20.14 23.58
N SER A 78 -5.69 21.33 23.24
CA SER A 78 -6.55 22.46 22.87
C SER A 78 -7.28 22.22 21.54
N ASN A 79 -8.41 22.91 21.33
CA ASN A 79 -9.19 22.78 20.09
C ASN A 79 -8.37 23.02 18.81
N PRO A 80 -7.47 24.03 18.73
CA PRO A 80 -6.60 24.18 17.55
C PRO A 80 -5.68 22.98 17.31
N GLN A 81 -5.11 22.41 18.37
CA GLN A 81 -4.22 21.24 18.26
C GLN A 81 -4.98 19.99 17.79
N LEU A 82 -6.21 19.80 18.26
CA LEU A 82 -7.08 18.73 17.77
C LEU A 82 -7.44 18.91 16.29
N GLN A 83 -7.63 20.15 15.83
CA GLN A 83 -7.87 20.42 14.40
C GLN A 83 -6.66 20.06 13.54
N ASP A 84 -5.44 20.33 14.01
CA ASP A 84 -4.23 19.91 13.28
C ASP A 84 -4.15 18.38 13.13
N ILE A 85 -4.57 17.63 14.15
CA ILE A 85 -4.64 16.16 14.11
C ILE A 85 -5.72 15.69 13.11
N ILE A 86 -6.91 16.29 13.15
CA ILE A 86 -7.99 15.97 12.20
C ILE A 86 -7.55 16.26 10.76
N GLU A 87 -6.84 17.37 10.54
CA GLU A 87 -6.30 17.71 9.23
C GLU A 87 -5.22 16.73 8.78
N PHE A 88 -4.39 16.24 9.71
CA PHE A 88 -3.47 15.15 9.44
C PHE A 88 -4.21 13.89 8.97
N PHE A 89 -5.26 13.45 9.67
CA PHE A 89 -6.02 12.24 9.29
C PHE A 89 -6.60 12.32 7.87
N LYS A 90 -7.07 13.50 7.45
CA LYS A 90 -7.58 13.69 6.07
C LYS A 90 -6.51 13.52 5.00
N ARG A 91 -5.25 13.80 5.34
CA ARG A 91 -4.10 13.70 4.42
C ARG A 91 -3.36 12.39 4.55
N PHE A 92 -3.56 11.69 5.66
CA PHE A 92 -2.95 10.40 5.92
C PHE A 92 -3.47 9.39 4.87
N PRO A 93 -2.58 8.71 4.13
CA PRO A 93 -2.96 7.96 2.95
C PRO A 93 -3.82 6.77 3.35
N ASN A 94 -4.97 6.59 2.69
CA ASN A 94 -5.77 5.38 2.81
C ASN A 94 -5.82 4.69 1.44
N VAL A 95 -5.01 3.65 1.28
CA VAL A 95 -4.83 2.93 0.01
C VAL A 95 -5.27 1.49 0.21
N ASP A 96 -6.27 1.07 -0.55
CA ASP A 96 -6.70 -0.33 -0.64
C ASP A 96 -6.11 -0.96 -1.91
N MET A 97 -5.38 -2.06 -1.78
CA MET A 97 -4.89 -2.84 -2.91
C MET A 97 -5.86 -3.99 -3.24
N ALA A 98 -6.12 -4.18 -4.53
CA ALA A 98 -6.62 -5.44 -5.08
C ALA A 98 -5.67 -5.87 -6.20
N TYR A 99 -5.38 -7.17 -6.28
CA TYR A 99 -4.49 -7.74 -7.29
C TYR A 99 -5.17 -8.89 -8.04
N GLU A 100 -4.69 -9.14 -9.25
CA GLU A 100 -5.08 -10.26 -10.11
C GLU A 100 -3.81 -10.83 -10.72
N VAL A 101 -3.70 -12.16 -10.75
CA VAL A 101 -2.51 -12.86 -11.25
C VAL A 101 -2.87 -13.55 -12.56
N THR A 102 -2.19 -13.16 -13.64
CA THR A 102 -2.38 -13.75 -14.97
C THR A 102 -1.10 -14.44 -15.41
N LEU A 103 -1.23 -15.69 -15.86
CA LEU A 103 -0.14 -16.44 -16.48
C LEU A 103 -0.29 -16.37 -17.99
N GLU A 104 0.57 -15.60 -18.63
CA GLU A 104 0.66 -15.55 -20.09
C GLU A 104 1.76 -16.53 -20.54
N ARG A 105 1.38 -17.55 -21.31
CA ARG A 105 2.35 -18.27 -22.14
C ARG A 105 2.69 -17.34 -23.30
N ASP A 106 3.97 -17.25 -23.64
CA ASP A 106 4.44 -16.43 -24.75
C ASP A 106 3.81 -16.95 -26.07
N MET A 107 2.75 -16.29 -26.52
CA MET A 107 1.90 -16.70 -27.64
C MET A 107 1.95 -15.62 -28.73
N THR A 108 3.15 -15.24 -29.17
CA THR A 108 3.42 -14.22 -30.20
C THR A 108 2.79 -14.47 -31.58
N ASN A 109 1.91 -15.48 -31.73
CA ASN A 109 1.38 -15.94 -33.03
C ASN A 109 -0.17 -15.98 -33.13
N LEU A 110 -0.93 -15.25 -32.31
CA LEU A 110 -2.39 -15.13 -32.47
C LEU A 110 -2.83 -13.71 -32.88
N PRO A 111 -3.80 -13.54 -33.80
CA PRO A 111 -4.32 -12.22 -34.15
C PRO A 111 -5.26 -11.70 -33.04
N SER A 112 -4.97 -10.52 -32.50
CA SER A 112 -5.66 -9.95 -31.33
C SER A 112 -6.65 -8.80 -31.62
N GLU A 113 -7.06 -8.58 -32.87
CA GLU A 113 -7.89 -7.39 -33.17
C GLU A 113 -9.38 -7.61 -32.88
N VAL A 114 -9.87 -6.95 -31.83
CA VAL A 114 -11.30 -6.74 -31.57
C VAL A 114 -11.76 -5.50 -32.37
N GLY A 115 -12.84 -5.63 -33.13
CA GLY A 115 -13.36 -4.55 -33.98
C GLY A 115 -14.16 -3.46 -33.23
N PRO A 116 -14.58 -2.38 -33.93
CA PRO A 116 -15.24 -1.22 -33.35
C PRO A 116 -16.60 -1.54 -32.72
N VAL A 117 -17.04 -0.68 -31.79
CA VAL A 117 -18.34 -0.80 -31.10
C VAL A 117 -19.49 -0.76 -32.10
N HIS A 118 -20.43 -1.69 -31.95
CA HIS A 118 -21.63 -1.75 -32.77
C HIS A 118 -22.61 -0.60 -32.43
N ALA A 119 -22.45 0.55 -33.11
CA ALA A 119 -23.24 1.76 -32.89
C ALA A 119 -23.87 2.29 -34.20
N PRO A 120 -24.96 1.67 -34.71
CA PRO A 120 -25.48 1.91 -36.06
C PRO A 120 -26.07 3.31 -36.31
N ARG A 121 -26.31 4.09 -35.25
CA ARG A 121 -26.79 5.48 -35.34
C ARG A 121 -25.67 6.51 -35.13
N TYR A 122 -24.47 6.05 -34.82
CA TYR A 122 -23.34 6.94 -34.63
C TYR A 122 -22.66 7.20 -35.99
N PRO A 123 -22.39 8.46 -36.38
CA PRO A 123 -21.97 8.78 -37.75
C PRO A 123 -20.57 8.26 -38.14
N LYS A 124 -19.80 7.72 -37.20
CA LYS A 124 -18.42 7.28 -37.40
C LYS A 124 -18.16 5.96 -36.65
N PRO A 125 -17.20 5.13 -37.08
CA PRO A 125 -16.72 4.02 -36.25
C PRO A 125 -16.22 4.52 -34.90
N LYS A 126 -16.54 3.81 -33.83
CA LYS A 126 -16.16 4.19 -32.46
C LYS A 126 -15.49 3.01 -31.79
N GLU A 127 -14.25 3.20 -31.35
CA GLU A 127 -13.57 2.24 -30.48
C GLU A 127 -14.15 2.30 -29.07
N GLU A 128 -14.17 1.14 -28.41
CA GLU A 128 -14.61 1.04 -27.03
C GLU A 128 -13.63 1.82 -26.14
N GLY A 129 -14.17 2.75 -25.36
CA GLY A 129 -13.39 3.60 -24.47
C GLY A 129 -13.93 3.49 -23.05
N TRP A 130 -13.12 2.97 -22.14
CA TRP A 130 -13.44 2.86 -20.72
C TRP A 130 -12.83 4.04 -19.96
N TRP A 131 -13.64 4.75 -19.19
CA TRP A 131 -13.14 5.75 -18.23
C TRP A 131 -13.01 5.10 -16.87
N LEU A 132 -11.79 4.91 -16.38
CA LEU A 132 -11.53 4.34 -15.06
C LEU A 132 -10.72 5.34 -14.22
N LYS A 133 -11.29 5.85 -13.13
CA LYS A 133 -10.50 6.53 -12.08
C LYS A 133 -9.95 5.47 -11.12
N ARG A 134 -8.86 4.80 -11.52
CA ARG A 134 -8.07 3.90 -10.67
C ARG A 134 -6.65 3.86 -11.23
N ALA A 135 -5.63 4.04 -10.38
CA ALA A 135 -4.26 3.75 -10.79
C ALA A 135 -4.13 2.22 -10.94
N ARG A 136 -3.65 1.76 -12.09
CA ARG A 136 -3.31 0.36 -12.33
C ARG A 136 -1.83 0.29 -12.66
N VAL A 137 -1.10 -0.53 -11.91
CA VAL A 137 0.32 -0.83 -12.17
C VAL A 137 0.38 -2.28 -12.61
N LYS A 138 1.02 -2.54 -13.77
CA LYS A 138 1.32 -3.91 -14.22
C LYS A 138 2.74 -4.23 -13.81
N LEU A 139 2.93 -5.31 -13.05
CA LEU A 139 4.24 -5.86 -12.71
C LEU A 139 4.43 -7.14 -13.52
N GLU A 140 5.57 -7.25 -14.19
CA GLU A 140 5.92 -8.40 -15.03
C GLU A 140 7.25 -8.98 -14.54
N PHE A 141 7.30 -10.30 -14.37
CA PHE A 141 8.51 -11.03 -14.01
C PHE A 141 8.45 -12.43 -14.62
N THR A 142 9.63 -13.04 -14.80
CA THR A 142 9.71 -14.42 -15.29
C THR A 142 9.45 -15.38 -14.14
N ALA A 143 8.54 -16.34 -14.35
CA ALA A 143 8.28 -17.40 -13.37
C ALA A 143 9.54 -18.22 -13.08
N ALA A 144 9.61 -18.82 -11.89
CA ALA A 144 10.70 -19.71 -11.50
C ALA A 144 10.90 -20.84 -12.52
N SER A 145 12.14 -21.25 -12.74
CA SER A 145 12.46 -22.32 -13.72
C SER A 145 12.00 -23.70 -13.25
N GLU A 146 11.82 -23.87 -11.95
CA GLU A 146 11.36 -25.13 -11.34
C GLU A 146 9.83 -25.16 -11.27
N ALA A 147 9.27 -26.27 -11.75
CA ALA A 147 7.85 -26.54 -11.58
C ALA A 147 7.45 -26.70 -10.10
N GLY A 148 6.16 -26.49 -9.85
CA GLY A 148 5.53 -26.61 -8.55
C GLY A 148 4.93 -25.29 -8.06
N ARG A 149 4.30 -25.38 -6.89
CA ARG A 149 3.69 -24.23 -6.22
C ARG A 149 4.78 -23.31 -5.69
N LYS A 150 4.76 -22.05 -6.11
CA LYS A 150 5.68 -21.00 -5.67
C LYS A 150 4.88 -19.91 -4.95
N GLU A 151 5.35 -19.55 -3.77
CA GLU A 151 4.77 -18.50 -2.93
C GLU A 151 5.51 -17.18 -3.19
N TYR A 152 4.76 -16.10 -3.35
CA TYR A 152 5.27 -14.76 -3.61
C TYR A 152 4.56 -13.77 -2.70
N MET A 153 5.20 -12.62 -2.48
CA MET A 153 4.63 -11.54 -1.68
C MET A 153 4.76 -10.21 -2.41
N ILE A 154 3.66 -9.46 -2.48
CA ILE A 154 3.64 -8.08 -2.94
C ILE A 154 3.79 -7.17 -1.72
N TYR A 155 4.80 -6.30 -1.75
CA TYR A 155 4.98 -5.24 -0.76
C TYR A 155 4.50 -3.92 -1.35
N LEU A 156 3.58 -3.25 -0.66
CA LEU A 156 3.20 -1.87 -0.92
C LEU A 156 3.71 -1.01 0.24
N MET A 157 4.77 -0.26 0.00
CA MET A 157 5.42 0.55 1.03
C MET A 157 5.32 2.04 0.73
N SER A 158 5.11 2.84 1.77
CA SER A 158 5.22 4.30 1.69
C SER A 158 6.68 4.73 1.88
N ASP A 159 7.12 5.82 1.27
CA ASP A 159 8.42 6.44 1.57
C ASP A 159 8.35 7.52 2.66
N TYR A 160 7.14 7.80 3.18
CA TYR A 160 6.88 8.95 4.05
C TYR A 160 6.16 8.62 5.37
N TYR A 161 5.30 7.61 5.46
CA TYR A 161 4.62 7.27 6.74
C TYR A 161 4.95 5.86 7.22
N LEU A 162 5.18 5.72 8.52
CA LEU A 162 5.32 4.44 9.19
C LEU A 162 3.94 3.85 9.51
N GLY A 163 3.84 2.51 9.52
CA GLY A 163 2.62 1.77 9.84
C GLY A 163 1.60 1.73 8.68
N ARG A 164 2.07 2.00 7.45
CA ARG A 164 1.26 1.97 6.22
C ARG A 164 1.68 0.93 5.21
N ASP A 165 2.73 0.19 5.51
CA ASP A 165 3.23 -0.84 4.63
C ASP A 165 2.27 -2.03 4.66
N GLN A 166 1.98 -2.57 3.48
CA GLN A 166 1.05 -3.67 3.29
C GLN A 166 1.75 -4.82 2.57
N GLU A 167 1.45 -6.03 3.01
CA GLU A 167 2.01 -7.26 2.46
C GLU A 167 0.88 -8.17 1.98
N TYR A 168 0.99 -8.65 0.75
CA TYR A 168 -0.01 -9.51 0.12
C TYR A 168 0.65 -10.77 -0.41
N GLU A 169 0.39 -11.89 0.25
CA GLU A 169 0.84 -13.19 -0.19
C GLU A 169 -0.05 -13.69 -1.34
N PHE A 170 0.57 -14.30 -2.35
CA PHE A 170 -0.11 -15.01 -3.42
C PHE A 170 0.72 -16.20 -3.88
N THR A 171 0.06 -17.18 -4.51
CA THR A 171 0.72 -18.39 -5.00
C THR A 171 0.57 -18.54 -6.50
N VAL A 172 1.63 -19.00 -7.15
CA VAL A 172 1.66 -19.30 -8.57
C VAL A 172 2.05 -20.77 -8.74
N ASP A 173 1.23 -21.53 -9.44
CA ASP A 173 1.55 -22.90 -9.83
C ASP A 173 2.32 -22.88 -11.15
N VAL A 174 3.63 -23.12 -11.07
CA VAL A 174 4.50 -23.20 -12.24
C VAL A 174 4.42 -24.60 -12.82
N MET A 175 4.02 -24.70 -14.09
CA MET A 175 4.01 -25.97 -14.82
C MET A 175 5.41 -26.27 -15.37
N ASP A 176 5.75 -27.56 -15.47
CA ASP A 176 6.97 -27.97 -16.16
C ASP A 176 6.96 -27.51 -17.62
N ALA A 177 8.11 -27.05 -18.10
CA ALA A 177 8.30 -26.67 -19.50
C ALA A 177 8.19 -27.87 -20.47
N GLY A 178 8.09 -29.10 -19.95
CA GLY A 178 7.89 -30.34 -20.71
C GLY A 178 6.73 -31.16 -20.17
N GLY A 179 5.57 -31.06 -20.80
CA GLY A 179 4.42 -31.92 -20.54
C GLY A 179 3.31 -31.72 -21.58
N ASP A 180 3.34 -32.59 -22.60
CA ASP A 180 2.40 -32.88 -23.70
C ASP A 180 1.62 -31.74 -24.40
#